data_AF-A0A958D7N0-F1
#
_entry.id   AF-A0A958D7N0-F1
#
_cell.length_a   1.000
_cell.length_b   1.000
_cell.length_c   1.000
_cell.angle_alpha   90.00
_cell.angle_beta   90.00
_cell.angle_gamma   90.00
#
_symmetry.space_group_name_H-M   'P 1'
#
loop_
_entity.id
_entity.type
_entity.pdbx_description
1 polymer ?
#
loop_
_entity_poly.entity_id
_entity_poly.type
_entity_poly.pdbx_seq_one_letter_code
_entity_poly.pdbx_strand_id
1 'polypeptide(L)'
;MNLKRYLPVVALVLILVLVVTGCAAPAAAPADTGSQAAAPTAEQAAPADTEAASEGDKPVIAGVVFQSDTFMQTVQNGLQAAADEAGVELILGNTENDLAKETSMID
;
A
#
# COMPACT_ATOMS: atom_id res chain seq x y z
N MET A 1 -5.61 -45.22 25.03
CA MET A 1 -5.48 -43.74 24.94
C MET A 1 -6.83 -43.13 24.60
N ASN A 2 -7.22 -42.03 25.24
CA ASN A 2 -8.57 -41.48 25.17
C ASN A 2 -8.83 -40.73 23.85
N LEU A 3 -9.23 -41.45 22.79
CA LEU A 3 -9.41 -40.93 21.42
C LEU A 3 -10.18 -39.59 21.35
N LYS A 4 -11.23 -39.43 22.17
CA LYS A 4 -12.04 -38.20 22.29
C LYS A 4 -11.28 -36.96 22.78
N ARG A 5 -10.18 -37.12 23.54
CA ARG A 5 -9.31 -36.00 23.98
C ARG A 5 -8.24 -35.63 22.95
N TYR A 6 -7.84 -36.58 22.10
CA TYR A 6 -6.83 -36.33 21.06
C TYR A 6 -7.45 -35.84 19.75
N LEU A 7 -8.73 -36.11 19.50
CA LEU A 7 -9.49 -35.62 18.33
C LEU A 7 -9.32 -34.12 18.05
N PRO A 8 -9.49 -33.17 19.01
CA PRO A 8 -9.29 -31.75 18.74
C PRO A 8 -7.83 -31.37 18.45
N VAL A 9 -6.87 -32.05 19.09
CA VAL A 9 -5.42 -31.81 18.89
C VAL A 9 -5.00 -32.31 17.50
N VAL A 10 -5.46 -33.48 17.08
CA VAL A 10 -5.23 -34.03 15.74
C VAL A 10 -5.87 -33.16 14.67
N ALA A 11 -7.10 -32.68 14.89
CA ALA A 11 -7.77 -31.76 13.95
C ALA A 11 -7.00 -30.44 13.79
N LEU A 12 -6.52 -29.84 14.90
CA LEU A 12 -5.74 -28.60 14.86
C LEU A 12 -4.38 -28.78 14.16
N VAL A 13 -3.69 -29.89 14.39
CA VAL A 13 -2.43 -30.22 13.68
C VAL A 13 -2.68 -30.44 12.18
N LEU A 14 -3.78 -31.12 11.81
CA LEU A 14 -4.13 -31.39 10.41
C LEU A 14 -4.45 -30.08 9.65
N ILE A 15 -5.18 -29.16 10.29
CA ILE A 15 -5.41 -27.80 9.76
C ILE A 15 -4.09 -27.05 9.57
N LEU A 16 -3.18 -27.12 10.55
CA LEU A 16 -1.89 -26.41 10.49
C LEU A 16 -0.98 -26.96 9.37
N VAL A 17 -1.01 -28.27 9.10
CA VAL A 17 -0.29 -28.88 7.96
C VAL A 17 -0.83 -28.41 6.61
N LEU A 18 -2.15 -28.22 6.48
CA LEU A 18 -2.78 -27.74 5.23
C LEU A 18 -2.41 -26.30 4.88
N VAL A 19 -2.07 -25.46 5.88
CA VAL A 19 -1.67 -24.06 5.65
C VAL A 19 -0.24 -23.95 5.09
N VAL A 20 0.65 -24.90 5.39
CA VAL A 20 2.07 -24.82 5.04
C VAL A 20 2.37 -25.25 3.58
N THR A 21 1.52 -26.08 2.97
CA THR A 21 1.72 -26.58 1.59
C THR A 21 1.09 -25.71 0.49
N GLY A 22 0.49 -24.57 0.84
CA GLY A 22 -0.28 -23.72 -0.08
C GLY A 22 0.51 -22.87 -1.07
N CYS A 23 1.84 -22.97 -1.14
CA CYS A 23 2.68 -22.14 -2.01
C CYS A 23 3.44 -22.98 -3.05
N ALA A 24 2.80 -23.22 -4.19
CA ALA A 24 3.42 -23.79 -5.39
C ALA A 24 3.15 -22.86 -6.59
N ALA A 25 4.21 -22.39 -7.26
CA ALA A 25 4.13 -21.48 -8.39
C ALA A 25 3.64 -22.19 -9.67
N PRO A 26 3.00 -21.47 -10.63
CA PRO A 26 2.28 -22.09 -11.73
C PRO A 26 3.15 -22.41 -12.96
N ALA A 27 2.72 -23.41 -13.74
CA ALA A 27 3.16 -23.66 -15.11
C ALA A 27 1.93 -23.75 -16.04
N ALA A 28 1.96 -23.06 -17.17
CA ALA A 28 0.85 -22.90 -18.12
C ALA A 28 0.72 -24.12 -19.07
N ALA A 29 -0.32 -24.30 -19.91
CA ALA A 29 -1.40 -23.44 -20.43
C ALA A 29 -2.58 -24.34 -20.95
N PRO A 30 -3.50 -23.83 -21.80
CA PRO A 30 -4.54 -22.80 -21.62
C PRO A 30 -5.92 -23.48 -21.35
N ALA A 31 -7.14 -22.94 -21.53
CA ALA A 31 -7.63 -21.68 -22.11
C ALA A 31 -9.03 -21.26 -21.57
N ASP A 32 -9.45 -20.06 -22.01
CA ASP A 32 -10.82 -19.53 -22.19
C ASP A 32 -11.68 -18.99 -21.01
N THR A 33 -12.26 -17.82 -21.29
CA THR A 33 -13.30 -17.05 -20.58
C THR A 33 -13.19 -16.79 -19.07
N GLY A 34 -12.76 -15.56 -18.73
CA GLY A 34 -13.56 -14.72 -17.83
C GLY A 34 -12.87 -14.20 -16.56
N SER A 35 -12.83 -12.86 -16.43
CA SER A 35 -12.45 -12.12 -15.22
C SER A 35 -10.96 -12.12 -14.84
N GLN A 36 -10.19 -11.35 -15.61
CA GLN A 36 -8.85 -10.92 -15.24
C GLN A 36 -8.95 -9.81 -14.19
N ALA A 37 -8.85 -10.15 -12.90
CA ALA A 37 -8.55 -9.17 -11.87
C ALA A 37 -7.11 -8.69 -12.07
N ALA A 38 -6.95 -7.44 -12.52
CA ALA A 38 -5.63 -6.87 -12.75
C ALA A 38 -4.87 -6.79 -11.42
N ALA A 39 -3.78 -7.56 -11.30
CA ALA A 39 -2.75 -7.27 -10.32
C ALA A 39 -2.16 -5.89 -10.65
N PRO A 40 -1.79 -5.07 -9.65
CA PRO A 40 -1.18 -3.78 -9.93
C PRO A 40 0.11 -4.01 -10.71
N THR A 41 0.19 -3.43 -11.91
CA THR A 41 1.46 -3.12 -12.54
C THR A 41 2.33 -2.46 -11.48
N ALA A 42 3.56 -2.95 -11.31
CA ALA A 42 4.57 -2.18 -10.62
C ALA A 42 4.78 -0.91 -11.47
N GLU A 43 4.11 0.18 -11.07
CA GLU A 43 4.26 1.49 -11.68
C GLU A 43 5.76 1.78 -11.67
N GLN A 44 6.34 1.76 -12.86
CA GLN A 44 7.74 2.05 -13.04
C GLN A 44 7.89 3.51 -12.65
N ALA A 45 8.42 3.76 -11.45
CA ALA A 45 8.64 5.10 -10.94
C ALA A 45 9.33 5.90 -12.04
N ALA A 46 8.60 6.85 -12.61
CA ALA A 46 9.18 7.80 -13.54
C ALA A 46 10.38 8.43 -12.82
N PRO A 47 11.51 8.67 -13.51
CA PRO A 47 12.59 9.40 -12.89
C PRO A 47 12.01 10.73 -12.42
N ALA A 48 11.92 10.89 -11.09
CA ALA A 48 11.74 12.21 -10.52
C ALA A 48 12.95 13.01 -11.02
N ASP A 49 12.68 14.02 -11.85
CA ASP A 49 13.68 15.02 -12.20
C ASP A 49 14.14 15.64 -10.88
N THR A 50 15.25 15.08 -10.38
CA THR A 50 15.90 15.56 -9.18
C THR A 50 16.68 16.77 -9.64
N GLU A 51 15.98 17.89 -9.82
CA GLU A 51 16.60 19.20 -9.74
C GLU A 51 17.39 19.19 -8.44
N ALA A 52 18.71 19.18 -8.57
CA ALA A 52 19.60 19.09 -7.44
C ALA A 52 19.36 20.33 -6.57
N ALA A 53 18.72 20.12 -5.42
CA ALA A 53 18.44 21.18 -4.47
C ALA A 53 19.73 21.94 -4.20
N SER A 54 19.73 23.24 -4.53
CA SER A 54 20.86 24.12 -4.25
C SER A 54 21.19 24.03 -2.76
N GLU A 55 22.46 23.80 -2.41
CA GLU A 55 22.90 23.68 -1.02
C GLU A 55 22.56 24.96 -0.23
N GLY A 56 21.42 24.96 0.48
CA GLY A 56 20.92 26.14 1.18
C GLY A 56 19.50 25.96 1.73
N ASP A 57 18.53 25.70 0.87
CA ASP A 57 17.11 25.63 1.26
C ASP A 57 16.59 24.19 1.35
N LYS A 58 15.88 23.90 2.45
CA LYS A 58 15.15 22.64 2.61
C LYS A 58 13.90 22.68 1.73
N PRO A 59 13.55 21.59 1.02
CA PRO A 59 12.31 21.55 0.27
C PRO A 59 11.10 21.62 1.19
N VAL A 60 10.05 22.31 0.73
CA VAL A 60 8.70 22.21 1.30
C VAL A 60 7.95 21.18 0.47
N ILE A 61 7.33 20.20 1.12
CA ILE A 61 6.60 19.10 0.48
C ILE A 61 5.09 19.33 0.64
N ALA A 62 4.31 19.10 -0.42
CA ALA A 62 2.85 19.08 -0.35
C ALA A 62 2.34 17.64 -0.45
N GLY A 63 1.51 17.22 0.50
CA GLY A 63 0.80 15.94 0.49
C GLY A 63 -0.69 16.17 0.35
N VAL A 64 -1.23 15.93 -0.84
CA VAL A 64 -2.67 16.09 -1.13
C VAL A 64 -3.35 14.73 -1.19
N VAL A 65 -4.43 14.56 -0.43
CA VAL A 65 -5.32 13.40 -0.49
C VAL A 65 -6.72 13.79 -0.99
N PHE A 66 -7.48 12.82 -1.48
CA PHE A 66 -8.83 13.07 -2.00
C PHE A 66 -9.95 12.76 -0.99
N GLN A 67 -9.68 12.00 0.07
CA GLN A 67 -10.70 11.58 1.05
C GLN A 67 -10.13 11.43 2.46
N SER A 68 -11.01 11.53 3.46
CA SER A 68 -10.71 11.31 4.88
C SER A 68 -10.82 9.83 5.35
N ASP A 69 -10.65 8.85 4.47
CA ASP A 69 -10.74 7.43 4.84
C ASP A 69 -9.51 6.93 5.63
N THR A 70 -9.60 5.74 6.26
CA THR A 70 -8.54 5.16 7.10
C THR A 70 -7.22 4.95 6.35
N PHE A 71 -7.26 4.63 5.05
CA PHE A 71 -6.06 4.44 4.23
C PHE A 71 -5.42 5.79 3.93
N MET A 72 -6.19 6.80 3.51
CA MET A 72 -5.69 8.17 3.30
C MET A 72 -5.15 8.82 4.58
N GLN A 73 -5.76 8.56 5.75
CA GLN A 73 -5.21 8.97 7.04
C GLN A 73 -3.88 8.27 7.36
N THR A 74 -3.75 6.97 7.03
CA THR A 74 -2.50 6.21 7.20
C THR A 74 -1.40 6.76 6.30
N VAL A 75 -1.72 7.13 5.06
CA VAL A 75 -0.78 7.79 4.12
C VAL A 75 -0.29 9.13 4.69
N GLN A 76 -1.20 10.00 5.13
CA GLN A 76 -0.84 11.29 5.73
C GLN A 76 0.07 11.15 6.97
N ASN A 77 -0.23 10.20 7.86
CA ASN A 77 0.61 9.90 9.01
C ASN A 77 2.02 9.43 8.61
N GLY A 78 2.13 8.62 7.53
CA GLY A 78 3.40 8.19 6.97
C GLY A 78 4.21 9.33 6.35
N LEU A 79 3.55 10.24 5.62
CA LEU A 79 4.18 11.45 5.08
C LEU A 79 4.72 12.34 6.21
N GLN A 80 3.93 12.59 7.26
CA GLN A 80 4.38 13.41 8.39
C GLN A 80 5.59 12.78 9.10
N ALA A 81 5.56 11.48 9.38
CA ALA A 81 6.69 10.80 10.01
C ALA A 81 7.98 10.90 9.17
N ALA A 82 7.89 10.76 7.85
CA ALA A 82 9.03 10.91 6.95
C ALA A 82 9.53 12.37 6.86
N ALA A 83 8.62 13.35 6.88
CA ALA A 83 8.97 14.77 6.89
C ALA A 83 9.67 15.18 8.20
N ASP A 84 9.18 14.69 9.33
CA ASP A 84 9.78 14.89 10.66
C ASP A 84 11.20 14.27 10.73
N GLU A 85 11.39 13.06 10.20
CA GLU A 85 12.69 12.36 10.14
C GLU A 85 13.70 13.10 9.25
N ALA A 86 13.27 13.57 8.07
CA ALA A 86 14.09 14.38 7.17
C ALA A 86 14.25 15.83 7.65
N GLY A 87 13.46 16.27 8.63
CA GLY A 87 13.43 17.64 9.14
C GLY A 87 13.02 18.67 8.08
N VAL A 88 12.12 18.30 7.16
CA VAL A 88 11.58 19.15 6.08
C VAL A 88 10.16 19.63 6.42
N GLU A 89 9.70 20.69 5.76
CA GLU A 89 8.33 21.18 5.97
C GLU A 89 7.34 20.36 5.12
N LEU A 90 6.21 19.97 5.71
CA LEU A 90 5.12 19.26 5.04
C LEU A 90 3.81 20.03 5.20
N ILE A 91 3.15 20.29 4.08
CA ILE A 91 1.81 20.85 4.00
C ILE A 91 0.85 19.72 3.59
N LEU A 92 -0.12 19.41 4.44
CA LEU A 92 -1.15 18.41 4.14
C LEU A 92 -2.45 19.08 3.69
N GLY A 93 -3.01 18.60 2.58
CA GLY A 93 -4.26 19.06 2.00
C GLY A 93 -5.22 17.90 1.73
N ASN A 94 -6.53 18.17 1.79
CA ASN A 94 -7.55 17.21 1.41
C ASN A 94 -8.63 17.88 0.55
N THR A 95 -8.89 17.30 -0.62
CA THR A 95 -9.80 17.86 -1.64
C THR A 95 -11.25 17.46 -1.41
N GLU A 96 -11.51 16.43 -0.60
CA GLU A 96 -12.84 15.88 -0.30
C GLU A 96 -13.63 15.52 -1.57
N ASN A 97 -12.98 14.77 -2.48
CA ASN A 97 -13.41 14.38 -3.82
C ASN A 97 -13.73 15.53 -4.79
N ASP A 98 -13.30 16.76 -4.48
CA ASP A 98 -13.56 17.93 -5.32
C ASP A 98 -12.37 18.24 -6.24
N LEU A 99 -12.50 17.86 -7.52
CA LEU A 99 -11.47 18.09 -8.55
C LEU A 99 -11.13 19.58 -8.76
N ALA A 100 -12.06 20.50 -8.49
CA ALA A 100 -11.77 21.93 -8.59
C ALA A 100 -10.89 22.38 -7.42
N LYS A 101 -11.12 21.85 -6.21
CA LYS A 101 -10.22 22.07 -5.07
C LYS A 101 -8.84 21.47 -5.32
N GLU A 102 -8.77 20.25 -5.85
CA GLU A 102 -7.51 19.59 -6.20
C GLU A 102 -6.69 20.44 -7.18
N THR A 103 -7.32 20.92 -8.25
CA THR A 103 -6.69 21.84 -9.20
C THR A 103 -6.16 23.10 -8.49
N SER A 104 -6.97 23.72 -7.62
CA SER A 104 -6.58 24.93 -6.88
C SER A 104 -5.56 24.73 -5.75
N MET A 105 -5.21 23.49 -5.41
CA MET A 105 -4.15 23.16 -4.44
C MET A 105 -2.81 22.85 -5.11
N ILE A 106 -2.79 22.68 -6.44
CA ILE A 106 -1.62 22.30 -7.24
C ILE A 106 -1.10 23.48 -8.09
N ASP A 107 -1.98 24.44 -8.43
CA ASP A 107 -1.69 25.70 -9.15
C ASP A 107 -1.09 26.80 -8.23
#